data_AF-A0A976PVM4-F1
#
_entry.id   AF-A0A976PVM4-F1
#
_cell.length_a   1.000
_cell.length_b   1.000
_cell.length_c   1.000
_cell.angle_alpha   90.00
_cell.angle_beta   90.00
_cell.angle_gamma   90.00
#
_symmetry.space_group_name_H-M   'P 1'
#
loop_
_entity.id
_entity.type
_entity.pdbx_description
1 polymer ?
#
loop_
_entity_poly.entity_id
_entity_poly.type
_entity_poly.pdbx_seq_one_letter_code
_entity_poly.pdbx_strand_id
1 'polypeptide(L)'
;MAQKQYSKVVWPGFSNAPAPRHIAKVGRNEPCPCGSGKKYKDCHEREGTAFLEKLARQEDKKRLREVRQHLKEKGVPWYKRIFVRL
;
A
#
# COMPACT_ATOMS: atom_id res chain seq x y z
N MET A 1 -33.09 0.15 -21.00
CA MET A 1 -31.96 -0.55 -20.34
C MET A 1 -30.70 -0.27 -21.14
N ALA A 2 -29.84 0.62 -20.65
CA ALA A 2 -28.63 1.05 -21.38
C ALA A 2 -27.46 0.12 -21.05
N GLN A 3 -27.00 -0.64 -22.04
CA GLN A 3 -25.82 -1.48 -21.93
C GLN A 3 -24.58 -0.58 -22.02
N LYS A 4 -23.93 -0.28 -20.88
CA LYS A 4 -22.64 0.41 -20.87
C LYS A 4 -21.56 -0.52 -21.41
N GLN A 5 -21.22 -0.34 -22.68
CA GLN A 5 -20.09 -1.00 -23.33
C GLN A 5 -18.81 -0.29 -22.89
N TYR A 6 -18.11 -0.85 -21.92
CA TYR A 6 -16.77 -0.43 -21.53
C TYR A 6 -15.81 -0.81 -22.67
N SER A 7 -15.43 0.18 -23.48
CA SER A 7 -14.36 0.02 -24.45
C SER A 7 -13.06 -0.27 -23.69
N LYS A 8 -12.54 -1.48 -23.87
CA LYS A 8 -11.18 -1.85 -23.43
C LYS A 8 -10.21 -0.90 -24.13
N VAL A 9 -9.61 0.02 -23.39
CA VAL A 9 -8.50 0.84 -23.89
C VAL A 9 -7.30 -0.09 -24.07
N VAL A 10 -7.00 -0.45 -25.32
CA VAL A 10 -5.77 -1.17 -25.69
C VAL A 10 -4.74 -0.14 -26.10
N TRP A 11 -3.67 0.00 -25.31
CA TRP A 11 -2.57 0.91 -25.62
C TRP A 11 -1.73 0.33 -26.77
N PRO A 12 -1.50 1.07 -27.88
CA PRO A 12 -0.72 0.57 -29.00
C PRO A 12 0.77 0.70 -28.65
N GLY A 13 1.42 -0.41 -28.28
CA GLY A 13 2.87 -0.38 -28.02
C GLY A 13 3.49 -1.53 -27.23
N PHE A 14 2.70 -2.47 -26.69
CA PHE A 14 3.22 -3.57 -25.85
C PHE A 14 3.01 -4.98 -26.45
N SER A 15 3.09 -5.14 -27.77
CA SER A 15 2.89 -6.44 -28.43
C SER A 15 4.09 -7.39 -28.37
N ASN A 16 5.24 -6.98 -27.83
CA ASN A 16 6.44 -7.81 -27.66
C ASN A 16 6.91 -7.92 -26.20
N ALA A 17 5.97 -7.98 -25.24
CA ALA A 17 6.34 -8.35 -23.87
C ALA A 17 6.79 -9.83 -23.87
N PRO A 18 7.94 -10.17 -23.24
CA PRO A 18 8.31 -11.57 -23.07
C PRO A 18 7.16 -12.30 -22.39
N ALA A 19 6.88 -13.54 -22.83
CA ALA A 19 5.82 -14.36 -22.24
C ALA A 19 5.93 -14.29 -20.71
N PRO A 20 4.83 -14.01 -20.00
CA PRO A 20 4.87 -13.88 -18.55
C PRO A 20 5.53 -15.14 -18.00
N ARG A 21 6.62 -14.98 -17.27
CA ARG A 21 7.28 -16.10 -16.61
C ARG A 21 6.20 -16.81 -15.81
N HIS A 22 6.09 -18.13 -15.97
CA HIS A 22 5.15 -18.95 -15.21
C HIS A 22 5.60 -18.93 -13.75
N ILE A 23 5.25 -17.87 -13.02
CA ILE A 23 5.47 -17.80 -11.59
C ILE A 23 4.40 -18.72 -11.01
N ALA A 24 4.82 -19.89 -10.54
CA ALA A 24 3.96 -20.74 -9.74
C ALA A 24 3.42 -19.88 -8.60
N LYS A 25 2.09 -19.74 -8.50
CA LYS A 25 1.45 -19.03 -7.40
C LYS A 25 1.70 -19.85 -6.14
N VAL A 26 2.72 -19.47 -5.38
CA VAL A 26 3.01 -20.11 -4.08
C VAL A 26 1.81 -19.89 -3.18
N GLY A 27 1.24 -20.99 -2.68
CA GLY A 27 0.10 -20.92 -1.77
C GLY A 27 0.50 -20.28 -0.44
N ARG A 28 -0.43 -19.54 0.18
CA ARG A 28 -0.26 -18.89 1.49
C ARG A 28 0.38 -19.80 2.57
N ASN A 29 0.04 -21.08 2.58
CA ASN A 29 0.53 -22.05 3.57
C ASN A 29 1.74 -22.89 3.11
N GLU A 30 2.20 -22.75 1.88
CA GLU A 30 3.33 -23.51 1.34
C GLU A 30 4.68 -23.04 1.93
N PRO A 31 5.72 -23.88 1.91
CA PRO A 31 7.06 -23.45 2.32
C PRO A 31 7.53 -22.25 1.48
N CYS A 32 8.11 -21.25 2.14
CA CYS A 32 8.62 -20.07 1.46
C CYS A 32 9.75 -20.44 0.48
N PRO A 33 9.70 -19.99 -0.79
CA PRO A 33 10.75 -20.27 -1.78
C PRO A 33 12.09 -19.58 -1.44
N CYS A 34 12.10 -18.71 -0.42
CA CYS A 34 13.27 -18.04 0.11
C CYS A 34 14.20 -18.92 0.97
N GLY A 35 13.83 -20.18 1.24
CA GLY A 35 14.64 -21.12 2.02
C GLY A 35 14.62 -20.86 3.53
N SER A 36 13.74 -20.00 4.04
CA SER A 36 13.67 -19.64 5.47
C SER A 36 13.06 -20.72 6.37
N GLY A 37 12.53 -21.80 5.80
CA GLY A 37 11.80 -22.85 6.52
C GLY A 37 10.41 -22.42 7.05
N LYS A 38 10.00 -21.17 6.84
CA LYS A 38 8.69 -20.63 7.25
C LYS A 38 7.64 -20.81 6.15
N LYS A 39 6.35 -20.79 6.51
CA LYS A 39 5.25 -20.70 5.54
C LYS A 39 5.32 -19.37 4.79
N TYR A 40 4.92 -19.34 3.52
CA TYR A 40 4.93 -18.13 2.68
C TYR A 40 4.21 -16.96 3.36
N LYS A 41 3.07 -17.22 4.00
CA LYS A 41 2.33 -16.22 4.78
C LYS A 41 3.12 -15.59 5.93
N ASP A 42 3.98 -16.38 6.56
CA ASP A 42 4.73 -15.99 7.75
C ASP A 42 6.11 -15.40 7.43
N CYS A 43 6.45 -15.37 6.14
CA CYS A 43 7.67 -14.75 5.64
C CYS A 43 7.30 -13.60 4.70
N HIS A 44 7.15 -13.85 3.40
CA HIS A 44 7.06 -12.78 2.41
C HIS A 44 5.67 -12.13 2.30
N GLU A 45 4.59 -12.82 2.70
CA GLU A 45 3.24 -12.22 2.67
C GLU A 45 2.99 -11.25 3.84
N ARG A 46 3.42 -11.61 5.05
CA ARG A 46 3.34 -10.74 6.24
C ARG A 46 4.37 -9.62 6.22
N GLU A 47 5.59 -9.86 5.75
CA GLU A 47 6.61 -8.80 5.71
C GLU A 47 6.24 -7.71 4.71
N GLY A 48 5.71 -8.07 3.53
CA GLY A 48 5.25 -7.09 2.56
C GLY A 48 4.15 -6.19 3.11
N THR A 49 3.11 -6.79 3.72
CA THR A 49 1.96 -6.04 4.26
C THR A 49 2.35 -5.22 5.50
N ALA A 50 3.13 -5.78 6.43
CA ALA A 50 3.56 -5.08 7.64
C ALA A 50 4.52 -3.91 7.34
N PHE A 51 5.37 -4.02 6.32
CA PHE A 51 6.24 -2.93 5.89
C PHE A 51 5.43 -1.76 5.31
N LEU A 52 4.47 -2.05 4.43
CA LEU A 52 3.57 -1.04 3.86
C LEU A 52 2.73 -0.34 4.95
N GLU A 53 2.23 -1.09 5.93
CA GLU A 53 1.47 -0.52 7.06
C GLU A 53 2.36 0.40 7.94
N LYS A 54 3.63 0.04 8.15
CA LYS A 54 4.59 0.89 8.85
C LYS A 54 4.88 2.19 8.10
N LEU A 55 5.06 2.11 6.78
CA LEU A 55 5.26 3.30 5.93
C LEU A 55 4.05 4.23 6.00
N ALA A 56 2.84 3.69 5.82
CA ALA A 56 1.60 4.47 5.93
C ALA A 56 1.48 5.17 7.30
N ARG A 57 1.77 4.47 8.40
CA ARG A 57 1.82 5.10 9.75
C ARG A 57 2.84 6.22 9.86
N GLN A 58 3.99 6.12 9.18
CA GLN A 58 5.01 7.17 9.21
C GLN A 58 4.56 8.41 8.43
N GLU A 59 3.97 8.22 7.26
CA GLU A 59 3.38 9.29 6.46
C GLU A 59 2.28 10.01 7.23
N ASP A 60 1.37 9.27 7.86
CA ASP A 60 0.30 9.83 8.69
C ASP A 60 0.85 10.68 9.85
N LYS A 61 1.88 10.18 10.55
CA LYS A 61 2.56 10.94 11.62
C LYS A 61 3.26 12.18 11.10
N LYS A 62 3.88 12.12 9.91
CA LYS A 62 4.50 13.29 9.27
C LYS A 62 3.44 14.33 8.93
N ARG A 63 2.36 13.90 8.29
CA ARG A 63 1.22 14.76 7.94
C ARG A 63 0.58 15.41 9.16
N LEU A 64 0.37 14.66 10.25
CA LEU A 64 -0.16 15.21 11.50
C LEU A 64 0.76 16.30 12.08
N ARG A 65 2.09 16.12 12.01
CA ARG A 65 3.06 17.14 12.44
C ARG A 65 2.97 18.40 11.58
N GLU A 66 2.90 18.25 10.26
CA GLU A 66 2.76 19.36 9.32
C GLU A 66 1.45 20.13 9.55
N VAL A 67 0.31 19.42 9.67
CA VAL A 67 -1.00 20.03 9.96
C VAL A 67 -0.97 20.76 11.30
N ARG A 68 -0.34 20.18 12.32
CA ARG A 68 -0.20 20.81 13.63
C ARG A 68 0.61 22.11 13.57
N GLN A 69 1.71 22.10 12.81
CA GLN A 69 2.56 23.28 12.61
C GLN A 69 1.82 24.37 11.84
N HIS A 70 1.15 24.02 10.75
CA HIS A 70 0.34 24.94 9.95
C HIS A 70 -0.78 25.61 10.76
N LEU A 71 -1.49 24.85 11.60
CA LEU A 71 -2.54 25.40 12.46
C LEU A 71 -1.98 26.33 13.55
N LYS A 72 -0.75 26.05 14.04
CA LYS A 72 -0.03 26.93 14.97
C LYS A 72 0.37 28.23 14.28
N GLU A 73 0.89 28.17 13.06
CA GLU A 73 1.28 29.33 12.25
C GLU A 73 0.08 30.21 11.87
N LYS A 74 -1.06 29.59 11.56
CA LYS A 74 -2.33 30.30 11.35
C LYS A 74 -2.93 30.88 12.62
N GLY A 75 -2.31 30.67 13.79
CA GLY A 75 -2.76 31.23 15.06
C GLY A 75 -4.12 30.71 15.54
N VAL A 76 -4.52 29.50 15.12
CA VAL A 76 -5.84 28.94 15.48
C VAL A 76 -5.86 28.65 16.99
N PRO A 77 -6.60 29.40 17.84
CA PRO A 77 -6.39 29.38 19.30
C PRO A 77 -6.68 28.03 19.96
N TRP A 78 -7.52 27.21 19.33
CA TRP A 78 -7.96 25.90 19.82
C TRP A 78 -7.27 24.72 19.14
N TYR A 79 -6.26 24.93 18.27
CA TYR A 79 -5.67 23.87 17.45
C TYR A 79 -5.16 22.67 18.25
N LYS A 80 -4.67 22.89 19.48
CA LYS A 80 -4.19 21.83 20.37
C LYS A 80 -5.28 20.81 20.70
N ARG A 81 -6.56 21.22 20.78
CA ARG A 81 -7.72 20.36 21.08
C ARG A 81 -7.99 19.32 20.00
N ILE A 82 -7.57 19.57 18.75
CA ILE A 82 -7.70 18.64 17.61
C ILE A 82 -6.83 17.38 17.82
N PHE A 83 -5.72 17.51 18.54
CA PHE A 83 -4.71 16.46 18.67
C PHE A 83 -4.72 15.74 20.04
N VAL A 84 -5.77 15.93 20.86
CA VAL A 84 -5.85 15.38 22.24
C VAL A 84 -6.52 14.00 22.28
N ARG A 85 -6.87 13.41 21.14
CA ARG A 85 -7.62 12.14 21.08
C ARG A 85 -7.07 11.12 20.06
N LEU A 86 -5.81 11.27 19.66
CA LEU A 86 -5.07 10.34 18.80
C LEU A 86 -3.98 9.63 19.59
#